data_AF-A0A6P2F7J8-F1
#
_entry.id   AF-A0A6P2F7J8-F1
#
_cell.length_a   1.000
_cell.length_b   1.000
_cell.length_c   1.000
_cell.angle_alpha   90.00
_cell.angle_beta   90.00
_cell.angle_gamma   90.00
#
_symmetry.space_group_name_H-M   'P 1'
#
loop_
_entity.id
_entity.type
_entity.pdbx_description
1 polymer ?
#
loop_
_entity_poly.entity_id
_entity_poly.type
_entity_poly.pdbx_seq_one_letter_code
_entity_poly.pdbx_strand_id
1 'polypeptide(L)'
;MKPPAALPPDTDQPAWRVQRDALRRLHGEVLDEPIPSSLLAAAEMVAARQDQHARWIRWSGIAAGLLVAFGVGWQGSAEWSTQRQASLAKAPSQREFVHAAAVAYAVYAPEKRHPVEVAAAEQEHLVQWLSKRLNKPLRVPDLSAQGYALVGGRLVPGSQDARAQFMFERGDGERLTLYIGSVGAAAAQPPQLGETAFRYSAEGAVSSFYWVDQGFGYALTGNLPREMLLNLAGAVYRQL
;
A
#
# COMPACT_ATOMS: atom_id res chain seq x y z
N MET A 1 -56.98 -17.04 -47.92
CA MET A 1 -55.54 -17.16 -48.22
C MET A 1 -55.28 -18.56 -48.74
N LYS A 2 -54.89 -18.69 -50.02
CA LYS A 2 -54.63 -19.98 -50.69
C LYS A 2 -53.11 -20.20 -50.72
N PRO A 3 -52.56 -21.33 -50.23
CA PRO A 3 -51.13 -21.58 -50.27
C PRO A 3 -50.66 -21.89 -51.71
N PRO A 4 -49.46 -21.44 -52.15
CA PRO A 4 -48.91 -21.85 -53.42
C PRO A 4 -48.39 -23.29 -53.38
N ALA A 5 -48.61 -24.00 -54.50
CA ALA A 5 -48.41 -25.42 -54.69
C ALA A 5 -46.93 -25.86 -54.58
N ALA A 6 -46.72 -27.08 -54.08
CA ALA A 6 -45.42 -27.75 -54.07
C ALA A 6 -44.89 -27.98 -55.49
N LEU A 7 -43.62 -27.65 -55.73
CA LEU A 7 -42.92 -27.97 -56.99
C LEU A 7 -42.87 -29.50 -57.20
N PRO A 8 -43.08 -30.00 -58.43
CA PRO A 8 -42.93 -31.42 -58.73
C PRO A 8 -41.46 -31.88 -58.59
N PRO A 9 -41.22 -33.16 -58.25
CA PRO A 9 -39.87 -33.69 -58.11
C PRO A 9 -39.14 -33.69 -59.46
N ASP A 10 -37.95 -33.08 -59.45
CA ASP A 10 -37.06 -32.93 -60.59
C ASP A 10 -36.54 -34.30 -61.09
N THR A 11 -37.13 -34.79 -62.19
CA THR A 11 -36.78 -36.06 -62.84
C THR A 11 -35.48 -35.99 -63.65
N ASP A 12 -34.80 -34.84 -63.69
CA ASP A 12 -33.62 -34.62 -64.54
C ASP A 12 -32.30 -35.00 -63.83
N GLN A 13 -32.39 -35.66 -62.67
CA GLN A 13 -31.24 -36.09 -61.88
C GLN A 13 -30.16 -36.91 -62.61
N PRO A 14 -30.51 -37.88 -63.48
CA PRO A 14 -29.49 -38.63 -64.21
C PRO A 14 -28.85 -37.79 -65.33
N ALA A 15 -29.61 -36.87 -65.95
CA ALA A 15 -29.13 -36.05 -67.06
C ALA A 15 -28.08 -35.02 -66.63
N TRP A 16 -28.30 -34.32 -65.49
CA TRP A 16 -27.31 -33.33 -65.01
C TRP A 16 -26.02 -33.99 -64.55
N ARG A 17 -26.08 -35.21 -64.01
CA ARG A 17 -24.89 -35.96 -63.57
C ARG A 17 -24.04 -36.37 -64.77
N VAL A 18 -24.68 -36.90 -65.80
CA VAL A 18 -23.98 -37.27 -67.05
C VAL A 18 -23.37 -36.03 -67.71
N GLN A 19 -24.09 -34.91 -67.75
CA GLN A 19 -23.57 -33.65 -68.30
C GLN A 19 -22.41 -33.09 -67.48
N ARG A 20 -22.51 -33.11 -66.15
CA ARG A 20 -21.44 -32.68 -65.25
C ARG A 20 -20.20 -33.56 -65.38
N ASP A 21 -20.37 -34.87 -65.51
CA ASP A 21 -19.26 -35.80 -65.65
C ASP A 21 -18.60 -35.68 -67.04
N ALA A 22 -19.38 -35.36 -68.09
CA ALA A 22 -18.85 -35.03 -69.41
C ALA A 22 -18.02 -33.73 -69.40
N LEU A 23 -18.53 -32.67 -68.74
CA LEU A 23 -17.79 -31.42 -68.57
C LEU A 23 -16.52 -31.60 -67.74
N ARG A 24 -16.56 -32.43 -66.68
CA ARG A 24 -15.38 -32.75 -65.88
C ARG A 24 -14.33 -33.54 -66.66
N ARG A 25 -14.72 -34.42 -67.59
CA ARG A 25 -13.76 -35.11 -68.47
C ARG A 25 -13.14 -34.15 -69.48
N LEU A 26 -13.93 -33.25 -70.07
CA LEU A 26 -13.42 -32.24 -71.02
C LEU A 26 -12.44 -31.25 -70.36
N HIS A 27 -12.63 -30.93 -69.08
CA HIS A 27 -11.78 -30.01 -68.33
C HIS A 27 -10.82 -30.70 -67.36
N GLY A 28 -10.72 -32.03 -67.39
CA GLY A 28 -9.84 -32.79 -66.49
C GLY A 28 -8.38 -32.41 -66.66
N GLU A 29 -7.93 -32.25 -67.89
CA GLU A 29 -6.54 -31.85 -68.20
C GLU A 29 -6.19 -30.43 -67.73
N VAL A 30 -7.17 -29.53 -67.63
CA VAL A 30 -6.96 -28.15 -67.16
C VAL A 30 -6.73 -28.09 -65.64
N LEU A 31 -7.23 -29.08 -64.88
CA LEU A 31 -7.03 -29.16 -63.43
C LEU A 31 -5.66 -29.74 -63.06
N ASP A 32 -5.04 -30.51 -63.95
CA ASP A 32 -3.69 -31.06 -63.78
C ASP A 32 -2.59 -30.08 -64.25
N GLU A 33 -2.96 -28.92 -64.80
CA GLU A 33 -2.01 -27.89 -65.20
C GLU A 33 -1.42 -27.18 -63.96
N PRO A 34 -0.09 -27.03 -63.86
CA PRO A 34 0.53 -26.38 -62.72
C PRO A 34 -0.02 -24.96 -62.56
N ILE A 35 -0.42 -24.62 -61.33
CA ILE A 35 -1.01 -23.32 -61.01
C ILE A 35 -0.11 -22.21 -61.58
N PRO A 36 -0.64 -21.33 -62.45
CA PRO A 36 0.12 -20.25 -63.05
C PRO A 36 0.84 -19.44 -61.99
N SER A 37 2.14 -19.20 -62.19
CA SER A 37 2.97 -18.41 -61.26
C SER A 37 2.42 -16.99 -61.05
N SER A 38 1.65 -16.46 -62.00
CA SER A 38 0.93 -15.19 -61.87
C SER A 38 -0.17 -15.21 -60.79
N LEU A 39 -0.86 -16.33 -60.59
CA LEU A 39 -1.87 -16.48 -59.55
C LEU A 39 -1.23 -16.67 -58.17
N LEU A 40 -0.11 -17.39 -58.08
CA LEU A 40 0.67 -17.50 -56.84
C LEU A 40 1.22 -16.14 -56.41
N ALA A 41 1.80 -15.38 -57.36
CA ALA A 41 2.28 -14.03 -57.08
C ALA A 41 1.15 -13.07 -56.65
N ALA A 42 -0.03 -13.17 -57.27
CA ALA A 42 -1.20 -12.39 -56.87
C ALA A 42 -1.69 -12.76 -55.45
N ALA A 43 -1.70 -14.04 -55.10
CA ALA A 43 -2.08 -14.52 -53.77
C ALA A 43 -1.09 -14.04 -52.69
N GLU A 44 0.22 -14.10 -52.96
CA GLU A 44 1.25 -13.58 -52.05
C GLU A 44 1.14 -12.07 -51.83
N MET A 45 0.85 -11.30 -52.89
CA MET A 45 0.63 -9.86 -52.76
C MET A 45 -0.59 -9.52 -51.91
N VAL A 46 -1.66 -10.30 -52.00
CA VAL A 46 -2.88 -10.10 -51.18
C VAL A 46 -2.61 -10.49 -49.73
N ALA A 47 -1.94 -11.62 -49.48
CA ALA A 47 -1.57 -12.05 -48.14
C ALA A 47 -0.65 -11.02 -47.43
N ALA A 48 0.37 -10.52 -48.13
CA ALA A 48 1.28 -9.52 -47.59
C ALA A 48 0.58 -8.20 -47.21
N ARG A 49 -0.44 -7.78 -47.97
CA ARG A 49 -1.24 -6.58 -47.66
C ARG A 49 -2.13 -6.79 -46.44
N GLN A 50 -2.71 -7.98 -46.28
CA GLN A 50 -3.55 -8.30 -45.11
C GLN A 50 -2.73 -8.33 -43.81
N ASP A 51 -1.52 -8.89 -43.84
CA ASP A 51 -0.63 -8.92 -42.68
C ASP A 51 -0.14 -7.53 -42.25
N GLN A 52 0.15 -6.65 -43.22
CA GLN A 52 0.52 -5.26 -42.92
C GLN A 52 -0.63 -4.49 -42.27
N HIS A 53 -1.87 -4.69 -42.74
CA HIS A 53 -3.05 -4.05 -42.19
C HIS A 53 -3.38 -4.54 -40.78
N ALA A 54 -3.27 -5.86 -40.54
CA ALA A 54 -3.47 -6.46 -39.22
C ALA A 54 -2.41 -6.01 -38.21
N ARG A 55 -1.15 -5.86 -38.64
CA ARG A 55 -0.09 -5.26 -37.81
C ARG A 55 -0.41 -3.80 -37.51
N TRP A 56 -0.74 -2.98 -38.50
CA TRP A 56 -1.07 -1.56 -38.28
C TRP A 56 -2.17 -1.36 -37.24
N ILE A 57 -3.27 -2.12 -37.33
CA ILE A 57 -4.39 -2.05 -36.37
C ILE A 57 -3.96 -2.46 -34.95
N ARG A 58 -3.09 -3.48 -34.81
CA ARG A 58 -2.59 -3.92 -33.50
C ARG A 58 -1.68 -2.87 -32.85
N TRP A 59 -0.80 -2.25 -33.63
CA TRP A 59 0.13 -1.24 -33.11
C TRP A 59 -0.58 0.08 -32.80
N SER A 60 -1.61 0.46 -33.56
CA SER A 60 -2.42 1.64 -33.24
C SER A 60 -3.23 1.47 -31.95
N GLY A 61 -3.72 0.26 -31.65
CA GLY A 61 -4.41 -0.04 -30.40
C GLY A 61 -3.53 0.09 -29.15
N ILE A 62 -2.27 -0.34 -29.23
CA ILE A 62 -1.30 -0.23 -28.13
C ILE A 62 -0.94 1.24 -27.85
N ALA A 63 -0.70 2.03 -28.90
CA ALA A 63 -0.37 3.44 -28.76
C ALA A 63 -1.52 4.25 -28.12
N ALA A 64 -2.76 3.99 -28.54
CA ALA A 64 -3.94 4.63 -27.96
C ALA A 64 -4.14 4.25 -26.48
N GLY A 65 -3.90 2.98 -26.12
CA GLY A 65 -3.99 2.52 -24.72
C GLY A 65 -2.97 3.19 -23.80
N LEU A 66 -1.72 3.35 -24.27
CA LEU A 66 -0.66 4.02 -23.49
C LEU A 66 -0.98 5.51 -23.26
N LEU A 67 -1.54 6.20 -24.25
CA LEU A 67 -1.92 7.61 -24.11
C LEU A 67 -3.06 7.80 -23.11
N VAL A 68 -4.06 6.92 -23.11
CA VAL A 68 -5.16 6.96 -22.13
C VAL A 68 -4.65 6.64 -20.72
N ALA A 69 -3.83 5.60 -20.57
CA ALA A 69 -3.24 5.24 -19.27
C ALA A 69 -2.35 6.36 -18.71
N PHE A 70 -1.56 7.03 -19.57
CA PHE A 70 -0.74 8.17 -19.19
C PHE A 70 -1.58 9.39 -18.82
N GLY A 71 -2.63 9.71 -19.60
CA GLY A 71 -3.52 10.84 -19.29
C GLY A 71 -4.26 10.67 -17.96
N VAL A 72 -4.80 9.47 -17.70
CA VAL A 72 -5.47 9.15 -16.42
C VAL A 72 -4.49 9.09 -15.26
N GLY A 73 -3.32 8.47 -15.46
CA GLY A 73 -2.27 8.39 -14.45
C GLY A 73 -1.70 9.76 -14.07
N TRP A 74 -1.52 10.66 -15.04
CA TRP A 74 -0.99 12.00 -14.81
C TRP A 74 -1.95 12.86 -13.98
N GLN A 75 -3.24 12.88 -14.32
CA GLN A 75 -4.25 13.62 -13.56
C GLN A 75 -4.42 13.07 -12.14
N GLY A 76 -4.44 11.75 -11.97
CA GLY A 76 -4.50 11.13 -10.64
C GLY A 76 -3.24 11.37 -9.78
N SER A 77 -2.05 11.41 -10.40
CA SER A 77 -0.79 11.66 -9.68
C SER A 77 -0.63 13.11 -9.22
N ALA A 78 -1.18 14.07 -9.97
CA ALA A 78 -1.13 15.48 -9.62
C ALA A 78 -1.97 15.78 -8.38
N GLU A 79 -3.18 15.24 -8.30
CA GLU A 79 -4.04 15.41 -7.11
C GLU A 79 -3.46 14.70 -5.88
N TRP A 80 -2.93 13.48 -6.06
CA TRP A 80 -2.33 12.71 -4.96
C TRP A 80 -1.04 13.35 -4.41
N SER A 81 -0.22 13.96 -5.26
CA SER A 81 1.02 14.64 -4.84
C SER A 81 0.75 15.97 -4.15
N THR A 82 -0.21 16.75 -4.65
CA THR A 82 -0.60 18.04 -4.05
C THR A 82 -1.18 17.85 -2.64
N GLN A 83 -1.96 16.79 -2.42
CA GLN A 83 -2.54 16.48 -1.11
C GLN A 83 -1.50 16.04 -0.06
N ARG A 84 -0.37 15.43 -0.48
CA ARG A 84 0.75 15.10 0.42
C ARG A 84 1.62 16.30 0.77
N GLN A 85 1.79 17.26 -0.13
CA GLN A 85 2.57 18.47 0.17
C GLN A 85 1.80 19.43 1.09
N ALA A 86 0.48 19.51 0.97
CA ALA A 86 -0.35 20.36 1.82
C ALA A 86 -0.41 19.89 3.30
N SER A 87 -0.18 18.60 3.58
CA SER A 87 -0.20 18.06 4.95
C SER A 87 1.15 18.17 5.69
N LEU A 88 2.25 18.41 4.98
CA LEU A 88 3.60 18.43 5.56
C LEU A 88 4.11 19.83 5.95
N ALA A 89 3.40 20.91 5.60
CA ALA A 89 3.90 22.28 5.77
C ALA A 89 2.86 23.30 6.29
N LYS A 90 1.83 22.86 7.02
CA LYS A 90 0.88 23.79 7.64
C LYS A 90 1.27 24.05 9.08
N ALA A 91 1.67 25.28 9.39
CA ALA A 91 1.75 25.74 10.77
C ALA A 91 0.42 25.43 11.46
N PRO A 92 0.42 24.92 12.71
CA PRO A 92 -0.81 24.57 13.40
C PRO A 92 -1.72 25.81 13.43
N SER A 93 -2.97 25.63 13.04
CA SER A 93 -3.95 26.71 13.10
C SER A 93 -4.06 27.22 14.53
N GLN A 94 -4.41 28.50 14.72
CA GLN A 94 -4.65 29.05 16.06
C GLN A 94 -5.60 28.16 16.88
N ARG A 95 -6.59 27.53 16.23
CA ARG A 95 -7.51 26.57 16.86
C ARG A 95 -6.80 25.30 17.34
N GLU A 96 -5.92 24.72 16.53
CA GLU A 96 -5.15 23.52 16.91
C GLU A 96 -4.18 23.82 18.06
N PHE A 97 -3.55 25.00 18.07
CA PHE A 97 -2.67 25.41 19.15
C PHE A 97 -3.44 25.62 20.47
N VAL A 98 -4.57 26.32 20.43
CA VAL A 98 -5.45 26.50 21.60
C VAL A 98 -6.00 25.15 22.09
N HIS A 99 -6.35 24.24 21.17
CA HIS A 99 -6.77 22.87 21.52
C HIS A 99 -5.67 22.10 22.22
N ALA A 100 -4.44 22.12 21.70
CA ALA A 100 -3.29 21.48 22.34
C ALA A 100 -3.02 22.03 23.75
N ALA A 101 -3.16 23.34 23.95
CA ALA A 101 -3.05 23.96 25.26
C ALA A 101 -4.17 23.52 26.22
N ALA A 102 -5.40 23.39 25.74
CA ALA A 102 -6.52 22.89 26.54
C ALA A 102 -6.31 21.42 26.96
N VAL A 103 -5.80 20.57 26.06
CA VAL A 103 -5.45 19.18 26.39
C VAL A 103 -4.32 19.15 27.42
N ALA A 104 -3.26 19.94 27.24
CA ALA A 104 -2.18 20.04 28.23
C ALA A 104 -2.72 20.46 29.62
N TYR A 105 -3.59 21.46 29.67
CA TYR A 105 -4.23 21.88 30.91
C TYR A 105 -5.04 20.74 31.55
N ALA A 106 -5.86 20.02 30.78
CA ALA A 106 -6.64 18.89 31.29
C ALA A 106 -5.76 17.74 31.82
N VAL A 107 -4.61 17.49 31.20
CA VAL A 107 -3.64 16.48 31.61
C VAL A 107 -2.94 16.88 32.92
N TYR A 108 -2.56 18.14 33.08
CA TYR A 108 -1.72 18.59 34.19
C TYR A 108 -2.48 19.22 35.38
N ALA A 109 -3.60 19.93 35.16
CA ALA A 109 -4.34 20.63 36.21
C ALA A 109 -4.83 19.74 37.37
N PRO A 110 -5.20 18.46 37.16
CA PRO A 110 -5.56 17.55 38.25
C PRO A 110 -4.36 16.98 39.03
N GLU A 111 -3.12 17.28 38.62
CA GLU A 111 -1.90 16.73 39.22
C GLU A 111 -1.28 17.73 40.21
N LYS A 112 -1.25 17.36 41.50
CA LYS A 112 -0.78 18.22 42.59
C LYS A 112 0.64 17.87 43.07
N ARG A 113 1.15 16.68 42.76
CA ARG A 113 2.33 16.13 43.43
C ARG A 113 3.49 15.86 42.49
N HIS A 114 3.23 15.45 41.25
CA HIS A 114 4.30 15.17 40.26
C HIS A 114 4.03 15.82 38.90
N PRO A 115 4.02 17.17 38.79
CA PRO A 115 3.68 17.85 37.55
C PRO A 115 4.78 17.76 36.49
N VAL A 116 6.04 17.56 36.90
CA VAL A 116 7.22 17.50 36.02
C VAL A 116 8.21 16.47 36.55
N GLU A 117 8.58 15.53 35.66
CA GLU A 117 9.76 14.64 35.71
C GLU A 117 10.00 13.91 37.05
N VAL A 118 9.63 12.63 37.09
CA VAL A 118 9.98 11.75 38.21
C VAL A 118 11.31 11.08 37.87
N ALA A 119 12.31 11.29 38.73
CA ALA A 119 13.61 10.62 38.63
C ALA A 119 13.46 9.11 38.83
N ALA A 120 14.32 8.32 38.17
CA ALA A 120 14.28 6.86 38.24
C ALA A 120 14.40 6.26 39.66
N ALA A 121 14.86 7.04 40.65
CA ALA A 121 14.91 6.63 42.05
C ALA A 121 13.53 6.23 42.63
N GLU A 122 12.43 6.66 42.00
CA GLU A 122 11.06 6.26 42.36
C GLU A 122 10.37 5.48 41.23
N GLN A 123 11.08 4.60 40.51
CA GLN A 123 10.56 3.88 39.34
C GLN A 123 9.21 3.19 39.60
N GLU A 124 9.05 2.46 40.70
CA GLU A 124 7.79 1.76 41.00
C GLU A 124 6.62 2.75 41.16
N HIS A 125 6.85 3.86 41.84
CA HIS A 125 5.86 4.92 42.05
C HIS A 125 5.53 5.64 40.73
N LEU A 126 6.53 5.90 39.88
CA LEU A 126 6.37 6.48 38.55
C LEU A 126 5.46 5.61 37.68
N VAL A 127 5.69 4.30 37.65
CA VAL A 127 4.88 3.36 36.85
C VAL A 127 3.45 3.30 37.35
N GLN A 128 3.25 3.19 38.66
CA GLN A 128 1.90 3.17 39.24
C GLN A 128 1.15 4.48 38.97
N TRP A 129 1.83 5.62 39.10
CA TRP A 129 1.28 6.94 38.84
C TRP A 129 0.88 7.11 37.37
N LEU A 130 1.79 6.81 36.42
CA LEU A 130 1.50 6.89 35.00
C LEU A 130 0.39 5.90 34.60
N SER A 131 0.41 4.68 35.14
CA SER A 131 -0.65 3.68 34.88
C SER A 131 -2.04 4.21 35.26
N LYS A 132 -2.14 4.85 36.43
CA LYS A 132 -3.39 5.49 36.88
C LYS A 132 -3.82 6.62 35.94
N ARG A 133 -2.87 7.37 35.38
CA ARG A 133 -3.15 8.49 34.46
C ARG A 133 -3.57 8.03 33.06
N LEU A 134 -3.00 6.94 32.55
CA LEU A 134 -3.42 6.34 31.29
C LEU A 134 -4.60 5.36 31.44
N ASN A 135 -5.11 5.17 32.67
CA ASN A 135 -6.20 4.26 33.02
C ASN A 135 -5.96 2.80 32.58
N LYS A 136 -4.69 2.38 32.56
CA LYS A 136 -4.23 1.06 32.09
C LYS A 136 -2.88 0.74 32.73
N PRO A 137 -2.58 -0.54 33.03
CA PRO A 137 -1.28 -0.92 33.58
C PRO A 137 -0.17 -0.64 32.55
N LEU A 138 0.88 0.05 32.99
CA LEU A 138 2.11 0.25 32.23
C LEU A 138 3.23 -0.59 32.81
N ARG A 139 4.15 -0.98 31.93
CA ARG A 139 5.39 -1.64 32.30
C ARG A 139 6.55 -0.86 31.69
N VAL A 140 7.60 -0.64 32.49
CA VAL A 140 8.84 -0.01 32.02
C VAL A 140 9.82 -1.12 31.67
N PRO A 141 10.34 -1.15 30.43
CA PRO A 141 11.34 -2.14 30.05
C PRO A 141 12.68 -1.84 30.74
N ASP A 142 13.41 -2.89 31.06
CA ASP A 142 14.80 -2.82 31.50
C ASP A 142 15.72 -2.93 30.27
N LEU A 143 16.55 -1.90 30.07
CA LEU A 143 17.53 -1.82 28.99
C LEU A 143 18.98 -1.79 29.51
N SER A 144 19.18 -2.14 30.79
CA SER A 144 20.50 -2.19 31.42
C SER A 144 21.45 -3.15 30.72
N ALA A 145 20.93 -4.29 30.22
CA ALA A 145 21.68 -5.26 29.42
C ALA A 145 22.18 -4.69 28.07
N GLN A 146 21.56 -3.62 27.58
CA GLN A 146 22.00 -2.88 26.39
C GLN A 146 22.77 -1.60 26.74
N GLY A 147 23.09 -1.40 28.03
CA GLY A 147 23.85 -0.26 28.52
C GLY A 147 23.03 1.01 28.78
N TYR A 148 21.70 0.97 28.66
CA TYR A 148 20.85 2.13 28.90
C TYR A 148 20.23 2.06 30.30
N ALA A 149 20.47 3.10 31.10
CA ALA A 149 19.83 3.29 32.38
C ALA A 149 18.56 4.13 32.23
N LEU A 150 17.50 3.80 32.96
CA LEU A 150 16.32 4.65 33.05
C LEU A 150 16.71 5.95 33.78
N VAL A 151 16.49 7.10 33.13
CA VAL A 151 16.66 8.42 33.74
C VAL A 151 15.41 8.81 34.50
N GLY A 152 14.24 8.53 33.91
CA GLY A 152 12.95 8.83 34.50
C GLY A 152 11.82 8.79 33.47
N GLY A 153 10.68 9.32 33.86
CA GLY A 153 9.51 9.42 32.99
C GLY A 153 8.64 10.62 33.28
N ARG A 154 7.82 10.98 32.30
CA ARG A 154 6.90 12.11 32.39
C ARG A 154 5.61 11.85 31.63
N LEU A 155 4.57 12.53 32.09
CA LEU A 155 3.28 12.60 31.42
C LEU A 155 3.36 13.70 30.34
N VAL A 156 2.88 13.40 29.14
CA VAL A 156 2.90 14.27 27.97
C VAL A 156 1.48 14.37 27.40
N PRO A 157 1.00 15.55 27.00
CA PRO A 157 -0.28 15.66 26.31
C PRO A 157 -0.20 15.02 24.92
N GLY A 158 -1.17 14.17 24.63
CA GLY A 158 -1.48 13.69 23.29
C GLY A 158 -2.43 14.63 22.56
N SER A 159 -2.90 14.21 21.39
CA SER A 159 -3.88 14.96 20.61
C SER A 159 -5.27 15.02 21.26
N GLN A 160 -5.63 13.97 22.01
CA GLN A 160 -6.93 13.83 22.68
C GLN A 160 -6.82 13.19 24.08
N ASP A 161 -5.66 12.66 24.45
CA ASP A 161 -5.45 11.85 25.65
C ASP A 161 -4.11 12.16 26.33
N ALA A 162 -3.88 11.56 27.50
CA ALA A 162 -2.59 11.62 28.18
C ALA A 162 -1.67 10.50 27.66
N ARG A 163 -0.37 10.79 27.57
CA ARG A 163 0.66 9.87 27.08
C ARG A 163 1.83 9.81 28.05
N ALA A 164 2.54 8.70 28.07
CA ALA A 164 3.74 8.53 28.88
C ALA A 164 4.99 8.61 27.99
N GLN A 165 6.05 9.22 28.53
CA GLN A 165 7.37 9.17 27.93
C GLN A 165 8.39 8.73 28.98
N PHE A 166 9.15 7.69 28.68
CA PHE A 166 10.32 7.27 29.46
C PHE A 166 11.59 7.65 28.71
N MET A 167 12.60 8.11 29.45
CA MET A 167 13.90 8.46 28.91
C MET A 167 14.96 7.53 29.50
N PHE A 168 15.79 7.00 28.62
CA PHE A 168 16.94 6.21 28.97
C PHE A 168 18.21 6.88 28.45
N GLU A 169 19.31 6.69 29.16
CA GLU A 169 20.61 7.25 28.84
C GLU A 169 21.69 6.18 28.97
N ARG A 170 22.60 6.13 28.00
CA ARG A 170 23.78 5.28 28.01
C ARG A 170 24.98 6.06 28.54
N GLY A 171 26.01 5.38 29.03
CA GLY A 171 27.16 6.01 29.68
C GLY A 171 27.96 7.01 28.82
N ASP A 172 27.75 7.04 27.51
CA ASP A 172 28.30 8.03 26.56
C ASP A 172 27.40 9.26 26.36
N GLY A 173 26.30 9.38 27.11
CA GLY A 173 25.32 10.46 27.02
C GLY A 173 24.28 10.26 25.91
N GLU A 174 24.30 9.12 25.21
CA GLU A 174 23.32 8.83 24.17
C GLU A 174 21.94 8.53 24.78
N ARG A 175 20.91 9.19 24.25
CA ARG A 175 19.54 9.12 24.80
C ARG A 175 18.58 8.36 23.90
N LEU A 176 17.73 7.59 24.56
CA LEU A 176 16.65 6.82 23.98
C LEU A 176 15.34 7.19 24.66
N THR A 177 14.25 7.32 23.91
CA THR A 177 12.93 7.60 24.48
C THR A 177 11.92 6.55 24.07
N LEU A 178 11.14 6.08 25.04
CA LEU A 178 9.96 5.24 24.81
C LEU A 178 8.72 6.09 25.04
N TYR A 179 7.92 6.25 23.99
CA TYR A 179 6.68 7.01 24.02
C TYR A 179 5.49 6.06 23.91
N ILE A 180 4.50 6.24 24.79
CA ILE A 180 3.37 5.32 24.95
C ILE A 180 2.07 6.14 24.99
N GLY A 181 1.10 5.75 24.17
CA GLY A 181 -0.22 6.39 24.16
C GLY A 181 -1.32 5.41 23.78
N SER A 182 -2.54 5.67 24.24
CA SER A 182 -3.68 4.83 23.85
C SER A 182 -3.92 4.98 22.35
N VAL A 183 -4.18 3.87 21.68
CA VAL A 183 -4.60 3.89 20.28
C VAL A 183 -6.08 3.53 20.18
N GLY A 184 -6.83 4.30 19.39
CA GLY A 184 -8.23 4.00 19.12
C GLY A 184 -8.38 2.69 18.33
N ALA A 185 -9.56 2.07 18.39
CA ALA A 185 -9.86 0.79 17.74
C ALA A 185 -9.56 0.78 16.23
N ALA A 186 -9.63 1.94 15.56
CA ALA A 186 -9.28 2.08 14.14
C ALA A 186 -7.77 1.93 13.85
N ALA A 187 -6.89 2.29 14.79
CA ALA A 187 -5.44 2.08 14.64
C ALA A 187 -4.98 0.72 15.20
N ALA A 188 -5.87 0.02 15.93
CA ALA A 188 -5.70 -1.35 16.39
C ALA A 188 -6.16 -2.39 15.35
N GLN A 189 -6.43 -1.97 14.11
CA GLN A 189 -6.77 -2.89 13.02
C GLN A 189 -5.69 -3.98 12.93
N PRO A 190 -6.10 -5.26 12.98
CA PRO A 190 -5.13 -6.34 12.97
C PRO A 190 -4.31 -6.24 11.69
N PRO A 191 -2.99 -6.42 11.78
CA PRO A 191 -2.19 -6.57 10.60
C PRO A 191 -2.77 -7.69 9.74
N GLN A 192 -2.81 -7.48 8.43
CA GLN A 192 -3.09 -8.55 7.49
C GLN A 192 -2.12 -9.70 7.83
N LEU A 193 -2.68 -10.84 8.22
CA LEU A 193 -2.02 -12.10 8.62
C LEU A 193 -0.49 -12.07 8.47
N GLY A 194 0.24 -11.70 9.54
CA GLY A 194 1.69 -11.91 9.60
C GLY A 194 2.52 -10.98 10.49
N GLU A 195 2.10 -9.75 10.78
CA GLU A 195 3.04 -8.79 11.37
C GLU A 195 2.42 -7.87 12.42
N THR A 196 2.72 -8.05 13.71
CA THR A 196 2.95 -6.90 14.59
C THR A 196 4.10 -6.07 13.96
N ALA A 197 3.80 -5.34 12.89
CA ALA A 197 4.81 -4.78 12.00
C ALA A 197 5.47 -3.63 12.73
N PHE A 198 6.71 -3.83 13.16
CA PHE A 198 7.56 -2.73 13.58
C PHE A 198 7.69 -1.76 12.41
N ARG A 199 7.04 -0.60 12.51
CA ARG A 199 7.07 0.46 11.50
C ARG A 199 8.27 1.35 11.78
N TYR A 200 9.22 1.35 10.85
CA TYR A 200 10.40 2.21 10.93
C TYR A 200 10.12 3.59 10.32
N SER A 201 10.61 4.64 10.97
CA SER A 201 10.64 6.02 10.46
C SER A 201 11.97 6.65 10.81
N ALA A 202 12.49 7.51 9.93
CA ALA A 202 13.71 8.28 10.20
C ALA A 202 13.55 9.70 9.67
N GLU A 203 14.00 10.66 10.47
CA GLU A 203 14.01 12.08 10.15
C GLU A 203 15.38 12.65 10.52
N GLY A 204 16.21 12.92 9.51
CA GLY A 204 17.60 13.29 9.72
C GLY A 204 18.39 12.19 10.45
N ALA A 205 18.98 12.54 11.58
CA ALA A 205 19.72 11.60 12.43
C ALA A 205 18.83 10.84 13.43
N VAL A 206 17.58 11.28 13.63
CA VAL A 206 16.66 10.65 14.58
C VAL A 206 15.90 9.54 13.88
N SER A 207 15.90 8.35 14.48
CA SER A 207 15.13 7.22 13.99
C SER A 207 14.17 6.69 15.06
N SER A 208 13.06 6.13 14.60
CA SER A 208 11.96 5.66 15.43
C SER A 208 11.43 4.32 14.94
N PHE A 209 11.16 3.40 15.86
CA PHE A 209 10.33 2.22 15.60
C PHE A 209 9.00 2.36 16.32
N TYR A 210 7.91 2.13 15.60
CA TYR A 210 6.55 2.17 16.11
C TYR A 210 5.89 0.79 16.02
N TRP A 211 5.15 0.40 17.06
CA TRP A 211 4.32 -0.80 17.06
C TRP A 211 3.08 -0.58 17.93
N VAL A 212 2.09 -1.46 17.77
CA VAL A 212 0.90 -1.50 18.61
C VAL A 212 0.89 -2.80 19.38
N ASP A 213 0.66 -2.73 20.68
CA ASP A 213 0.43 -3.89 21.52
C ASP A 213 -0.59 -3.58 22.63
N GLN A 214 -1.49 -4.51 22.92
CA GLN A 214 -2.51 -4.39 23.97
C GLN A 214 -3.32 -3.07 23.99
N GLY A 215 -3.58 -2.48 22.81
CA GLY A 215 -4.31 -1.23 22.67
C GLY A 215 -3.51 0.02 23.07
N PHE A 216 -2.19 -0.09 23.14
CA PHE A 216 -1.25 1.01 23.20
C PHE A 216 -0.41 1.07 21.92
N GLY A 217 -0.14 2.30 21.47
CA GLY A 217 0.91 2.57 20.50
C GLY A 217 2.20 2.90 21.23
N TYR A 218 3.28 2.24 20.83
CA TYR A 218 4.61 2.44 21.35
C TYR A 218 5.50 3.02 20.26
N ALA A 219 6.34 3.98 20.60
CA ALA A 219 7.39 4.49 19.72
C ALA A 219 8.72 4.56 20.47
N LEU A 220 9.71 3.81 20.00
CA LEU A 220 11.08 3.88 20.50
C LEU A 220 11.91 4.76 19.59
N THR A 221 12.47 5.85 20.11
CA THR A 221 13.14 6.89 19.32
C THR A 221 14.51 7.24 19.88
N GLY A 222 15.51 7.34 19.01
CA GLY A 222 16.87 7.71 19.38
C GLY A 222 17.70 8.14 18.16
N ASN A 223 18.86 8.75 18.41
CA ASN A 223 19.84 9.07 17.37
C ASN A 223 20.71 7.84 17.07
N LEU A 224 20.10 6.82 16.47
CA LEU A 224 20.70 5.50 16.31
C LEU A 224 20.56 4.96 14.89
N PRO A 225 21.52 4.14 14.42
CA PRO A 225 21.33 3.35 13.22
C PRO A 225 20.14 2.41 13.35
N ARG A 226 19.45 2.16 12.24
CA ARG A 226 18.24 1.32 12.17
C ARG A 226 18.41 -0.03 12.87
N GLU A 227 19.51 -0.74 12.62
CA GLU A 227 19.72 -2.09 13.15
C GLU A 227 19.82 -2.10 14.67
N MET A 228 20.55 -1.14 15.24
CA MET A 228 20.69 -1.02 16.69
C MET A 228 19.36 -0.64 17.34
N LEU A 229 18.62 0.30 16.74
CA LEU A 229 17.30 0.67 17.24
C LEU A 229 16.29 -0.48 17.10
N LEU A 230 16.38 -1.31 16.06
CA LEU A 230 15.53 -2.49 15.88
C LEU A 230 15.79 -3.53 16.98
N ASN A 231 17.06 -3.76 17.32
CA ASN A 231 17.44 -4.67 18.41
C ASN A 231 16.88 -4.18 19.76
N LEU A 232 16.97 -2.88 20.03
CA LEU A 232 16.38 -2.26 21.21
C LEU A 232 14.85 -2.35 21.21
N ALA A 233 14.20 -2.06 20.09
CA ALA A 233 12.75 -2.17 19.96
C ALA A 233 12.27 -3.61 20.20
N GLY A 234 12.99 -4.60 19.69
CA GLY A 234 12.72 -6.01 19.96
C GLY A 234 12.93 -6.40 21.42
N ALA A 235 13.94 -5.83 22.09
CA ALA A 235 14.17 -6.04 23.52
C ALA A 235 13.07 -5.43 24.38
N VAL A 236 12.59 -4.23 24.05
CA VAL A 236 11.44 -3.59 24.71
C VAL A 236 10.18 -4.43 24.49
N TYR A 237 9.88 -4.79 23.24
CA TYR A 237 8.66 -5.52 22.89
C TYR A 237 8.51 -6.85 23.65
N ARG A 238 9.60 -7.61 23.84
CA ARG A 238 9.56 -8.87 24.61
C ARG A 238 9.26 -8.69 26.10
N GLN A 239 9.40 -7.48 26.62
CA GLN A 239 9.22 -7.17 28.04
C GLN A 239 7.87 -6.52 28.36
N LEU A 240 7.13 -6.03 27.36
CA LEU A 240 5.80 -5.45 27.53
C LEU A 240 4.74 -6.56 27.65
#